data_AF-A0A951SB24-F1
#
_entry.id   AF-A0A951SB24-F1
#
_cell.length_a   1.000
_cell.length_b   1.000
_cell.length_c   1.000
_cell.angle_alpha   90.00
_cell.angle_beta   90.00
_cell.angle_gamma   90.00
#
_symmetry.space_group_name_H-M   'P 1'
#
loop_
_entity.id
_entity.type
_entity.pdbx_description
1 polymer ?
#
loop_
_entity_poly.entity_id
_entity_poly.type
_entity_poly.pdbx_seq_one_letter_code
_entity_poly.pdbx_strand_id
1 'polypeptide(L)'
;MITKDIEIEELVRVYPFSVKYLMEHGIKCIACGEPIWGTLEEAAKEKGFGLDEIEVFVSEMNYIAQKSSPTAEDGQPRINPSKLQL
;
A
#
# COMPACT_ATOMS: atom_id res chain seq x y z
N MET A 1 -14.27 2.43 -5.84
CA MET A 1 -14.35 2.87 -4.42
C MET A 1 -13.52 1.88 -3.63
N ILE A 2 -12.58 2.37 -2.83
CA ILE A 2 -11.67 1.56 -2.03
C ILE A 2 -12.35 1.25 -0.70
N THR A 3 -12.21 0.03 -0.20
CA THR A 3 -12.74 -0.42 1.10
C THR A 3 -11.64 -1.12 1.89
N LYS A 4 -11.79 -1.26 3.20
CA LYS A 4 -10.80 -1.96 4.05
C LYS A 4 -10.73 -3.47 3.79
N ASP A 5 -11.82 -4.04 3.30
CA ASP A 5 -11.92 -5.46 2.93
C ASP A 5 -11.37 -5.73 1.52
N ILE A 6 -10.91 -4.70 0.80
CA ILE A 6 -10.32 -4.89 -0.53
C ILE A 6 -9.07 -5.76 -0.41
N GLU A 7 -8.95 -6.73 -1.31
CA GLU A 7 -7.74 -7.52 -1.44
C GLU A 7 -6.59 -6.62 -1.91
N ILE A 8 -5.41 -6.78 -1.31
CA ILE A 8 -4.22 -6.02 -1.72
C ILE A 8 -3.96 -6.22 -3.23
N GLU A 9 -4.16 -7.43 -3.76
CA GLU A 9 -3.98 -7.72 -5.19
C GLU A 9 -4.90 -6.88 -6.09
N GLU A 10 -6.19 -6.79 -5.76
CA GLU A 10 -7.13 -5.99 -6.53
C GLU A 10 -6.85 -4.49 -6.32
N LEU A 11 -6.51 -4.07 -5.09
CA LEU A 11 -6.16 -2.69 -4.77
C LEU A 11 -4.98 -2.20 -5.60
N VAL A 12 -3.88 -2.96 -5.66
CA VAL A 12 -2.70 -2.55 -6.43
C VAL A 12 -2.93 -2.63 -7.94
N ARG A 13 -3.80 -3.55 -8.39
CA ARG A 13 -4.18 -3.72 -9.80
C ARG A 13 -5.06 -2.57 -10.30
N VAL A 14 -6.06 -2.18 -9.53
CA VAL A 14 -7.01 -1.10 -9.89
C VAL A 14 -6.39 0.26 -9.56
N TYR A 15 -5.64 0.35 -8.47
CA TYR A 15 -5.09 1.59 -7.94
C TYR A 15 -3.58 1.43 -7.67
N PRO A 16 -2.71 1.47 -8.70
CA PRO A 16 -1.28 1.24 -8.52
C PRO A 16 -0.59 2.27 -7.59
N PHE A 17 -1.18 3.45 -7.41
CA PHE A 17 -0.68 4.46 -6.47
C PHE A 17 -0.78 4.01 -5.00
N SER A 18 -1.69 3.08 -4.68
CA SER A 18 -1.90 2.56 -3.32
C SER A 18 -0.64 1.89 -2.77
N VAL A 19 0.16 1.24 -3.63
CA VAL A 19 1.44 0.64 -3.24
C VAL A 19 2.36 1.68 -2.62
N LYS A 20 2.53 2.82 -3.31
CA LYS A 20 3.39 3.91 -2.82
C LYS A 20 2.84 4.47 -1.51
N TYR A 21 1.54 4.78 -1.48
CA TYR A 21 0.87 5.32 -0.30
C TYR A 21 1.07 4.40 0.93
N LEU A 22 0.77 3.11 0.80
CA LEU A 22 0.93 2.13 1.88
C LEU A 22 2.40 1.99 2.31
N MET A 23 3.34 2.00 1.36
CA MET A 23 4.77 1.98 1.66
C MET A 23 5.23 3.19 2.47
N GLU A 24 4.71 4.40 2.18
CA GLU A 24 5.01 5.62 2.96
C GLU A 24 4.52 5.51 4.40
N HIS A 25 3.38 4.84 4.62
CA HIS A 25 2.86 4.52 5.95
C HIS A 25 3.54 3.30 6.61
N GLY A 26 4.54 2.68 5.96
CA GLY A 26 5.27 1.53 6.51
C GLY A 26 4.55 0.18 6.37
N ILE A 27 3.43 0.15 5.64
CA ILE A 27 2.72 -1.07 5.26
C ILE A 27 3.42 -1.65 4.03
N LYS A 28 4.22 -2.71 4.24
CA LYS A 28 4.95 -3.37 3.15
C LYS A 28 4.02 -4.31 2.41
N CYS A 29 3.57 -3.92 1.23
CA CYS A 29 2.76 -4.76 0.33
C CYS A 29 3.59 -5.84 -0.39
N ILE A 30 4.93 -5.73 -0.37
CA ILE A 30 5.85 -6.70 -0.97
C ILE A 30 6.81 -7.19 0.12
N ALA A 31 6.72 -8.48 0.43
CA ALA A 31 7.63 -9.16 1.33
C ALA A 31 8.49 -10.12 0.50
N CYS A 32 9.81 -9.93 0.50
CA CYS A 32 10.76 -10.89 -0.07
C CYS A 32 10.52 -11.29 -1.55
N GLY A 33 9.90 -10.43 -2.37
CA GLY A 33 9.65 -10.70 -3.79
C GLY A 33 8.28 -11.30 -4.10
N GLU A 34 7.43 -11.53 -3.10
CA GLU A 34 6.05 -12.02 -3.26
C GLU A 34 5.05 -11.02 -2.64
N PRO A 35 3.89 -10.79 -3.30
CA PRO A 35 2.81 -9.99 -2.72
C PRO A 35 2.23 -10.73 -1.51
N ILE A 36 2.00 -10.02 -0.41
CA ILE A 36 1.26 -10.59 0.71
C ILE A 36 -0.21 -10.77 0.30
N TRP A 37 -0.70 -12.00 0.45
CA TRP A 37 -2.11 -12.33 0.26
C TRP A 37 -2.90 -11.91 1.50
N GLY A 38 -3.93 -11.07 1.30
CA GLY A 38 -4.79 -10.57 2.37
C GLY A 38 -5.53 -9.29 1.98
N THR A 39 -6.39 -8.82 2.88
CA THR A 39 -7.08 -7.54 2.73
C THR A 39 -6.23 -6.39 3.24
N LEU A 40 -6.57 -5.15 2.83
CA LEU A 40 -5.96 -3.94 3.38
C LEU A 40 -6.02 -3.91 4.90
N GLU A 41 -7.15 -4.32 5.48
CA GLU A 41 -7.35 -4.37 6.92
C GLU A 41 -6.37 -5.33 7.61
N GLU A 42 -6.21 -6.55 7.08
CA GLU A 42 -5.31 -7.56 7.62
C GLU A 42 -3.85 -7.09 7.58
N ALA A 43 -3.42 -6.57 6.41
CA ALA A 43 -2.06 -6.08 6.20
C ALA A 43 -1.71 -4.91 7.14
N ALA A 44 -2.68 -4.03 7.41
CA ALA A 44 -2.51 -2.92 8.33
C ALA A 44 -2.49 -3.40 9.80
N LYS A 45 -3.41 -4.30 10.18
CA LYS A 45 -3.45 -4.89 11.52
C LYS A 45 -2.18 -5.66 11.87
N GLU A 46 -1.59 -6.38 10.92
CA GLU A 46 -0.29 -7.06 11.12
C GLU A 46 0.85 -6.09 11.49
N LYS A 47 0.76 -4.84 11.05
CA LYS A 47 1.71 -3.77 11.41
C LYS A 47 1.35 -3.07 12.72
N GLY A 48 0.20 -3.39 13.30
CA GLY A 48 -0.30 -2.77 14.54
C GLY A 48 -1.19 -1.56 14.29
N PHE A 49 -1.63 -1.30 13.06
CA PHE A 49 -2.58 -0.24 12.78
C PHE A 49 -3.98 -0.60 13.29
N GLY A 50 -4.65 0.37 13.90
CA GLY A 50 -6.02 0.22 14.38
C GLY A 50 -7.06 0.37 13.26
N LEU A 51 -8.31 0.01 13.56
CA LEU A 51 -9.43 0.20 12.62
C LEU A 51 -9.61 1.67 12.21
N ASP A 52 -9.44 2.60 13.15
CA ASP A 52 -9.58 4.04 12.91
C ASP A 52 -8.56 4.53 11.85
N GLU A 53 -7.30 4.11 11.97
CA GLU A 53 -6.24 4.44 11.01
C GLU A 53 -6.52 3.84 9.63
N ILE A 54 -7.02 2.60 9.60
CA ILE A 54 -7.39 1.93 8.34
C ILE A 54 -8.51 2.69 7.64
N GLU A 55 -9.50 3.21 8.37
CA GLU A 55 -10.56 4.04 7.80
C GLU A 55 -10.01 5.36 7.26
N VAL A 56 -9.04 5.97 7.93
CA VAL A 56 -8.33 7.15 7.43
C VAL A 56 -7.62 6.84 6.11
N PHE A 57 -6.87 5.73 6.04
CA PHE A 57 -6.18 5.31 4.81
C PHE A 57 -7.15 5.10 3.65
N VAL A 58 -8.27 4.41 3.89
CA VAL A 58 -9.31 4.17 2.89
C VAL A 58 -9.91 5.49 2.40
N SER A 59 -10.18 6.42 3.31
CA SER A 59 -10.74 7.74 2.98
C SER A 59 -9.77 8.56 2.13
N GLU A 60 -8.50 8.65 2.53
CA GLU A 60 -7.46 9.37 1.78
C GLU A 60 -7.24 8.76 0.40
N MET A 61 -7.15 7.43 0.29
CA MET A 61 -6.98 6.77 -1.01
C MET A 61 -8.20 6.99 -1.92
N ASN A 62 -9.43 6.94 -1.40
CA ASN A 62 -10.62 7.28 -2.18
C ASN A 62 -10.61 8.74 -2.63
N TYR A 63 -10.11 9.65 -1.80
CA TYR A 63 -9.96 11.06 -2.17
C TYR A 63 -8.95 11.23 -3.30
N ILE A 64 -7.77 10.59 -3.21
CA ILE A 64 -6.73 10.62 -4.26
C ILE A 64 -7.22 9.98 -5.57
N ALA A 65 -7.94 8.87 -5.48
CA ALA A 65 -8.54 8.20 -6.63
C ALA A 65 -9.55 9.10 -7.36
N GLN A 66 -10.33 9.90 -6.62
CA GLN A 66 -11.24 10.89 -7.18
C GLN A 66 -10.51 12.12 -7.74
N LYS A 67 -9.37 12.50 -7.14
CA LYS A 67 -8.60 13.69 -7.52
C LYS A 67 -7.60 13.47 -8.66
N SER A 68 -7.38 12.22 -9.10
CA SER A 68 -6.43 11.87 -10.16
C SER A 68 -6.87 12.38 -11.54
N SER A 69 -6.74 13.68 -11.76
CA SER A 69 -5.95 14.20 -12.88
C SER A 69 -4.46 14.09 -12.47
N PRO A 70 -3.54 13.71 -13.36
CA PRO A 70 -2.24 13.17 -12.99
C PRO A 70 -1.29 14.29 -12.53
N THR A 71 -0.71 14.15 -11.34
CA THR A 71 0.59 14.78 -11.05
C THR A 71 1.51 13.71 -10.50
N ALA A 72 2.36 13.21 -11.40
CA ALA A 72 3.50 12.38 -11.11
C ALA A 72 4.42 13.08 -10.12
N GLU A 73 4.90 12.39 -9.09
CA GLU A 73 6.31 12.41 -8.68
C GLU A 73 6.70 11.02 -8.14
N ASP A 74 7.50 10.36 -8.95
CA ASP A 74 8.23 9.12 -8.74
C ASP A 74 9.13 9.21 -7.50
N GLY A 75 9.19 8.13 -6.74
CA GLY A 75 10.01 8.05 -5.54
C GLY A 75 10.23 6.59 -5.19
N GLN A 76 10.77 5.82 -6.13
CA GLN A 76 11.11 4.43 -5.91
C GLN A 76 12.40 4.34 -5.06
N PRO A 77 12.37 3.87 -3.79
CA PRO A 77 13.61 3.47 -3.15
C PRO A 77 14.12 2.22 -3.87
N ARG A 78 15.20 2.42 -4.61
CA ARG A 78 16.02 1.34 -5.17
C ARG A 78 16.46 0.46 -4.00
N ILE A 79 15.86 -0.72 -3.88
CA ILE A 79 16.40 -1.80 -3.06
C ILE A 79 17.84 -2.04 -3.50
N ASN A 80 18.80 -1.65 -2.67
CA ASN A 80 20.20 -2.01 -2.87
C ASN A 80 20.38 -3.44 -2.34
N PRO A 81 20.64 -4.45 -3.19
CA PRO A 81 20.81 -5.84 -2.76
C PRO A 81 22.13 -6.11 -2.04
N SER A 82 22.83 -5.11 -1.51
CA SER A 82 24.19 -5.24 -0.95
C SER A 82 24.26 -5.86 0.45
N LYS A 83 23.31 -6.74 0.82
CA LYS A 83 23.42 -7.57 2.04
C LYS A 83 23.26 -9.05 1.71
N LEU A 84 23.93 -9.48 0.65
CA LEU A 84 24.39 -10.85 0.48
C LEU A 84 25.91 -10.82 0.48
N GLN A 85 26.49 -10.84 1.67
CA GLN A 85 27.90 -11.23 1.84
C GLN A 85 27.99 -12.03 3.13
N LEU A 86 28.45 -13.27 2.93
CA LEU A 86 28.79 -14.38 3.83
C LEU A 86 28.81 -14.09 5.34
#